data_AF-A0A9D9M8D4-F1
#
_entry.id   AF-A0A9D9M8D4-F1
#
_cell.length_a   1.000
_cell.length_b   1.000
_cell.length_c   1.000
_cell.angle_alpha   90.00
_cell.angle_beta   90.00
_cell.angle_gamma   90.00
#
_symmetry.space_group_name_H-M   'P 1'
#
loop_
_entity.id
_entity.type
_entity.pdbx_description
1 polymer ?
#
loop_
_entity_poly.entity_id
_entity_poly.type
_entity_poly.pdbx_seq_one_letter_code
_entity_poly.pdbx_strand_id
1 'polypeptide(L)'
;METVKEKIANIGLFAGLPVADEDSTLQAVEALVEGKISGILLLWSKQNFAVLEKLHSQFPNLLIGVQGPWAQVSQTLDKGADFVVSSDIPANELGNACLKREGDRLISWQTGKVLADCSDKLVVSTDIEKGAWAAITSRAQTAVQEMLGFELLHVGINNPDAETSGTVAGKFEQIFGFPKQDKGGAYFAGSYIESMKKPFYGTHGHIAIGTNYAARAVWYLQQRGVAFNWKSAGYNPDGSLRVIYLQDEIGGFAVHVLQK
;
A
#
# COMPACT_ATOMS: atom_id res chain seq x y z
N MET A 1 18.89 -2.06 1.58
CA MET A 1 18.11 -1.22 0.66
C MET A 1 17.04 -2.13 0.08
N GLU A 2 15.77 -1.71 0.07
CA GLU A 2 14.64 -2.50 -0.44
C GLU A 2 14.85 -2.80 -1.93
N THR A 3 14.63 -4.05 -2.33
CA THR A 3 14.70 -4.50 -3.73
C THR A 3 13.51 -3.92 -4.53
N VAL A 4 13.63 -3.81 -5.85
CA VAL A 4 12.54 -3.34 -6.73
C VAL A 4 11.32 -4.26 -6.61
N LYS A 5 11.53 -5.58 -6.52
CA LYS A 5 10.44 -6.53 -6.33
C LYS A 5 9.69 -6.32 -5.01
N GLU A 6 10.40 -6.05 -3.92
CA GLU A 6 9.78 -5.72 -2.63
C GLU A 6 8.98 -4.41 -2.71
N LYS A 7 9.54 -3.37 -3.34
CA LYS A 7 8.83 -2.10 -3.57
C LYS A 7 7.54 -2.31 -4.34
N ILE A 8 7.56 -3.11 -5.40
CA ILE A 8 6.36 -3.36 -6.23
C ILE A 8 5.29 -4.09 -5.43
N ALA A 9 5.67 -5.12 -4.66
CA ALA A 9 4.74 -5.84 -3.80
C ALA A 9 4.11 -4.91 -2.73
N ASN A 10 4.92 -4.04 -2.15
CA ASN A 10 4.50 -3.07 -1.15
C ASN A 10 3.63 -1.94 -1.74
N ILE A 11 3.91 -1.45 -2.94
CA ILE A 11 3.07 -0.44 -3.62
C ILE A 11 1.70 -1.03 -3.99
N GLY A 12 1.67 -2.19 -4.66
CA GLY A 12 0.44 -2.92 -5.02
C GLY A 12 -0.48 -2.30 -6.07
N LEU A 13 -0.46 -0.97 -6.26
CA LEU A 13 -1.28 -0.26 -7.25
C LEU A 13 -0.38 0.58 -8.15
N PHE A 14 -0.45 0.30 -9.45
CA PHE A 14 0.29 1.02 -10.48
C PHE A 14 -0.68 1.64 -11.48
N ALA A 15 -0.51 2.94 -11.74
CA ALA A 15 -1.30 3.61 -12.77
C ALA A 15 -0.70 3.31 -14.15
N GLY A 16 -1.49 2.71 -15.04
CA GLY A 16 -1.14 2.58 -16.45
C GLY A 16 -1.22 3.95 -17.12
N LEU A 17 -0.12 4.40 -17.72
CA LEU A 17 -0.03 5.74 -18.30
C LEU A 17 0.37 5.68 -19.78
N PRO A 18 -0.53 6.02 -20.72
CA PRO A 18 -0.13 6.23 -22.10
C PRO A 18 0.81 7.45 -22.20
N VAL A 19 1.89 7.31 -22.97
CA VAL A 19 2.79 8.42 -23.27
C VAL A 19 2.23 9.19 -24.46
N ALA A 20 1.80 10.43 -24.22
CA ALA A 20 1.28 11.34 -25.23
C ALA A 20 2.40 12.22 -25.79
N ASP A 21 2.58 13.40 -25.19
CA ASP A 21 3.75 14.27 -25.29
C ASP A 21 4.39 14.43 -23.89
N GLU A 22 5.57 15.03 -23.85
CA GLU A 22 6.34 15.16 -22.61
C GLU A 22 5.60 15.96 -21.53
N ASP A 23 5.10 17.15 -21.85
CA ASP A 23 4.47 18.05 -20.88
C ASP A 23 3.20 17.41 -20.29
N SER A 24 2.34 16.88 -21.17
CA SER A 24 1.10 16.21 -20.74
C SER A 24 1.38 14.96 -19.91
N THR A 25 2.46 14.23 -20.22
CA THR A 25 2.85 13.04 -19.44
C THR A 25 3.34 13.43 -18.05
N LEU A 26 4.16 14.48 -17.93
CA LEU A 26 4.62 14.99 -16.64
C LEU A 26 3.46 15.49 -15.77
N GLN A 27 2.52 16.24 -16.36
CA GLN A 27 1.32 16.72 -15.65
C GLN A 27 0.41 15.58 -15.19
N ALA A 28 0.24 14.54 -16.00
CA ALA A 28 -0.51 13.35 -15.59
C ALA A 28 0.17 12.63 -14.41
N VAL A 29 1.50 12.54 -14.39
CA VAL A 29 2.25 11.96 -13.27
C VAL A 29 2.14 12.81 -12.00
N GLU A 30 2.22 14.15 -12.14
CA GLU A 30 2.00 15.05 -11.01
C GLU A 30 0.63 14.83 -10.36
N ALA A 31 -0.42 14.76 -11.17
CA ALA A 31 -1.78 14.47 -10.70
C ALA A 31 -1.89 13.10 -9.98
N LEU A 32 -1.22 12.07 -10.50
CA LEU A 32 -1.16 10.75 -9.86
C LEU A 32 -0.44 10.79 -8.50
N VAL A 33 0.69 11.49 -8.42
CA VAL A 33 1.49 11.63 -7.19
C VAL A 33 0.73 12.44 -6.14
N GLU A 34 0.08 13.55 -6.53
CA GLU A 34 -0.88 14.26 -5.68
C GLU A 34 -2.00 13.34 -5.20
N GLY A 35 -2.44 12.46 -6.10
CA GLY A 35 -3.40 11.39 -5.91
C GLY A 35 -2.92 10.24 -5.03
N LYS A 36 -1.70 10.34 -4.48
CA LYS A 36 -1.08 9.38 -3.55
C LYS A 36 -0.60 8.07 -4.20
N ILE A 37 -0.54 8.01 -5.53
CA ILE A 37 0.11 6.92 -6.25
C ILE A 37 1.61 6.96 -6.02
N SER A 38 2.21 5.79 -5.81
CA SER A 38 3.65 5.65 -5.56
C SER A 38 4.37 4.82 -6.64
N GLY A 39 3.63 4.34 -7.65
CA GLY A 39 4.20 3.66 -8.81
C GLY A 39 3.36 3.85 -10.07
N ILE A 40 4.03 3.98 -11.21
CA ILE A 40 3.39 4.08 -12.53
C ILE A 40 3.93 2.99 -13.46
N LEU A 41 3.13 2.63 -14.45
CA LEU A 41 3.53 1.78 -15.56
C LEU A 41 3.30 2.54 -16.86
N LEU A 42 4.37 3.07 -17.45
CA LEU A 42 4.30 3.72 -18.75
C LEU A 42 4.00 2.68 -19.83
N LEU A 43 2.97 2.91 -20.64
CA LEU A 43 2.70 2.09 -21.81
C LEU A 43 3.77 2.34 -22.89
N TRP A 44 4.06 1.33 -23.69
CA TRP A 44 5.14 1.39 -24.67
C TRP A 44 4.95 2.52 -25.69
N SER A 45 5.95 3.38 -25.80
CA SER A 45 6.17 4.31 -26.89
C SER A 45 7.67 4.56 -27.04
N LYS A 46 8.11 4.94 -28.25
CA LYS A 46 9.51 5.39 -28.45
C LYS A 46 9.81 6.68 -27.67
N GLN A 47 8.77 7.44 -27.32
CA GLN A 47 8.89 8.69 -26.56
C GLN A 47 9.23 8.45 -25.08
N ASN A 48 9.03 7.23 -24.54
CA ASN A 48 9.33 6.91 -23.14
C ASN A 48 10.75 7.30 -22.76
N PHE A 49 11.73 7.12 -23.67
CA PHE A 49 13.13 7.42 -23.38
C PHE A 49 13.41 8.89 -23.06
N ALA A 50 12.68 9.82 -23.69
CA ALA A 50 12.85 11.24 -23.41
C ALA A 50 12.19 11.65 -22.09
N VAL A 51 11.08 11.01 -21.75
CA VAL A 51 10.28 11.34 -20.56
C VAL A 51 10.86 10.72 -19.28
N LEU A 52 11.46 9.51 -19.36
CA LEU A 52 12.02 8.79 -18.21
C LEU A 52 13.07 9.61 -17.45
N GLU A 53 14.01 10.26 -18.15
CA GLU A 53 15.04 11.10 -17.52
C GLU A 53 14.42 12.24 -16.70
N LYS A 54 13.35 12.87 -17.21
CA LYS A 54 12.67 13.97 -16.53
C LYS A 54 11.87 13.50 -15.33
N LEU A 55 11.14 12.40 -15.47
CA LEU A 55 10.35 11.81 -14.40
C LEU A 55 11.21 11.46 -13.18
N HIS A 56 12.40 10.88 -13.38
CA HIS A 56 13.29 10.54 -12.27
C HIS A 56 13.80 11.78 -11.54
N SER A 57 14.05 12.87 -12.28
CA SER A 57 14.49 14.13 -11.67
C SER A 57 13.37 14.81 -10.87
N GLN A 58 12.13 14.78 -11.36
CA GLN A 58 10.99 15.48 -10.76
C GLN A 58 10.31 14.67 -9.66
N PHE A 59 10.30 13.34 -9.79
CA PHE A 59 9.60 12.42 -8.89
C PHE A 59 10.55 11.32 -8.38
N PRO A 60 11.61 11.66 -7.62
CA PRO A 60 12.65 10.71 -7.23
C PRO A 60 12.18 9.56 -6.33
N ASN A 61 10.98 9.67 -5.75
CA ASN A 61 10.38 8.64 -4.90
C ASN A 61 9.32 7.79 -5.64
N LEU A 62 9.01 8.12 -6.90
CA LEU A 62 8.05 7.38 -7.70
C LEU A 62 8.73 6.17 -8.34
N LEU A 63 8.14 4.99 -8.21
CA LEU A 63 8.65 3.80 -8.89
C LEU A 63 8.11 3.74 -10.33
N ILE A 64 8.99 3.72 -11.32
CA ILE A 64 8.63 3.86 -12.73
C ILE A 64 8.88 2.56 -13.49
N GLY A 65 7.79 1.88 -13.84
CA GLY A 65 7.80 0.76 -14.75
C GLY A 65 7.56 1.18 -16.19
N VAL A 66 8.05 0.39 -17.14
CA VAL A 66 7.62 0.46 -18.55
C VAL A 66 7.08 -0.89 -18.99
N GLN A 67 5.90 -0.89 -19.59
CA GLN A 67 5.38 -2.05 -20.30
C GLN A 67 5.87 -2.00 -21.75
N GLY A 68 6.65 -2.98 -22.21
CA GLY A 68 7.28 -2.94 -23.52
C GLY A 68 7.82 -4.28 -24.02
N PRO A 69 8.28 -4.34 -25.29
CA PRO A 69 8.77 -5.57 -25.90
C PRO A 69 10.11 -6.01 -25.32
N TRP A 70 10.35 -7.33 -25.29
CA TRP A 70 11.56 -7.95 -24.77
C TRP A 70 12.85 -7.36 -25.38
N ALA A 71 12.82 -7.09 -26.69
CA ALA A 71 13.96 -6.53 -27.43
C ALA A 71 14.41 -5.13 -26.96
N GLN A 72 13.60 -4.44 -26.16
CA GLN A 72 13.85 -3.06 -25.71
C GLN A 72 14.11 -2.96 -24.21
N VAL A 73 14.10 -4.08 -23.47
CA VAL A 73 14.24 -4.11 -22.00
C VAL A 73 15.53 -3.40 -21.56
N SER A 74 16.69 -3.85 -22.05
CA SER A 74 18.00 -3.30 -21.64
C SER A 74 18.09 -1.80 -21.93
N GLN A 75 17.69 -1.37 -23.12
CA GLN A 75 17.68 0.06 -23.48
C GLN A 75 16.73 0.88 -22.58
N THR A 76 15.60 0.29 -22.17
CA THR A 76 14.61 0.97 -21.32
C THR A 76 15.12 1.16 -19.90
N LEU A 77 15.80 0.16 -19.35
CA LEU A 77 16.45 0.26 -18.04
C LEU A 77 17.64 1.22 -18.06
N ASP A 78 18.44 1.21 -19.13
CA ASP A 78 19.56 2.15 -19.32
C ASP A 78 19.07 3.61 -19.39
N LYS A 79 17.84 3.81 -19.88
CA LYS A 79 17.17 5.12 -19.94
C LYS A 79 16.45 5.52 -18.65
N GLY A 80 16.56 4.69 -17.61
CA GLY A 80 16.18 5.05 -16.26
C GLY A 80 14.94 4.32 -15.75
N ALA A 81 14.24 3.47 -16.51
CA ALA A 81 13.12 2.73 -15.93
C ALA A 81 13.58 1.88 -14.73
N ASP A 82 12.81 1.87 -13.64
CA ASP A 82 13.12 1.04 -12.46
C ASP A 82 12.91 -0.44 -12.77
N PHE A 83 11.87 -0.75 -13.53
CA PHE A 83 11.55 -2.11 -13.98
C PHE A 83 10.87 -2.12 -15.35
N VAL A 84 10.89 -3.30 -16.00
CA VAL A 84 10.19 -3.52 -17.27
C VAL A 84 9.23 -4.71 -17.15
N VAL A 85 8.03 -4.52 -17.69
CA VAL A 85 7.02 -5.56 -17.87
C VAL A 85 6.97 -5.94 -19.35
N SER A 86 7.27 -7.19 -19.68
CA SER A 86 7.24 -7.71 -21.04
C SER A 86 6.42 -8.98 -21.11
N SER A 87 5.60 -9.10 -22.17
CA SER A 87 4.73 -10.26 -22.43
C SER A 87 5.32 -11.26 -23.42
N ASP A 88 6.39 -10.87 -24.13
CA ASP A 88 7.03 -11.59 -25.24
C ASP A 88 8.41 -12.15 -24.86
N ILE A 89 8.61 -12.46 -23.58
CA ILE A 89 9.87 -13.02 -23.06
C ILE A 89 10.09 -14.42 -23.67
N PRO A 90 11.23 -14.67 -24.33
CA PRO A 90 11.55 -15.99 -24.87
C PRO A 90 11.57 -17.09 -23.80
N ALA A 91 11.07 -18.29 -24.12
CA ALA A 91 10.96 -19.42 -23.18
C ALA A 91 12.29 -19.85 -22.54
N ASN A 92 13.39 -19.73 -23.29
CA ASN A 92 14.75 -20.00 -22.81
C ASN A 92 15.28 -18.92 -21.85
N GLU A 93 14.68 -17.73 -21.88
CA GLU A 93 15.01 -16.60 -21.02
C GLU A 93 14.10 -16.55 -19.79
N LEU A 94 12.87 -17.06 -19.83
CA LEU A 94 11.90 -17.06 -18.70
C LEU A 94 12.44 -17.59 -17.35
N GLY A 95 13.34 -18.59 -17.38
CA GLY A 95 13.97 -19.14 -16.17
C GLY A 95 15.28 -18.46 -15.73
N ASN A 96 15.96 -17.73 -16.64
CA ASN A 96 17.25 -17.09 -16.40
C ASN A 96 17.16 -15.54 -16.30
N ALA A 97 16.18 -14.91 -16.94
CA ALA A 97 16.04 -13.46 -17.08
C ALA A 97 15.67 -12.76 -15.78
N CYS A 98 14.83 -13.38 -14.94
CA CYS A 98 14.53 -12.88 -13.59
C CYS A 98 15.70 -13.03 -12.60
N LEU A 99 16.80 -13.70 -12.97
CA LEU A 99 17.87 -14.07 -12.03
C LEU A 99 19.31 -13.79 -12.50
N LYS A 100 19.59 -13.54 -13.80
CA LYS A 100 20.98 -13.53 -14.31
C LYS A 100 21.45 -12.34 -15.14
N ARG A 101 20.58 -11.50 -15.72
CA ARG A 101 21.05 -10.33 -16.50
C ARG A 101 20.81 -8.97 -15.84
N GLU A 102 19.65 -8.77 -15.22
CA GLU A 102 19.22 -7.42 -14.75
C GLU A 102 18.58 -7.44 -13.34
N GLY A 103 18.68 -8.56 -12.64
CA GLY A 103 18.17 -8.73 -11.27
C GLY A 103 16.64 -8.81 -11.19
N ASP A 104 16.08 -8.26 -10.12
CA ASP A 104 14.66 -8.27 -9.75
C ASP A 104 13.81 -7.19 -10.47
N ARG A 105 14.39 -6.53 -11.48
CA ARG A 105 13.83 -5.41 -12.27
C ARG A 105 13.04 -5.86 -13.51
N LEU A 106 12.93 -7.17 -13.75
CA LEU A 106 12.16 -7.72 -14.86
C LEU A 106 10.95 -8.49 -14.34
N ILE A 107 9.77 -8.19 -14.90
CA ILE A 107 8.51 -8.79 -14.49
C ILE A 107 7.81 -9.42 -15.70
N SER A 108 7.64 -10.74 -15.63
CA SER A 108 6.86 -11.49 -16.62
C SER A 108 5.38 -11.53 -16.24
N TRP A 109 4.50 -11.11 -17.16
CA TRP A 109 3.04 -11.24 -17.02
C TRP A 109 2.59 -12.70 -16.89
N GLN A 110 3.35 -13.64 -17.48
CA GLN A 110 2.96 -15.07 -17.58
C GLN A 110 3.18 -15.85 -16.27
N THR A 111 3.95 -15.32 -15.31
CA THR A 111 4.29 -16.05 -14.07
C THR A 111 3.45 -15.66 -12.85
N GLY A 112 2.51 -14.70 -13.00
CA GLY A 112 1.49 -14.37 -11.99
C GLY A 112 2.02 -13.93 -10.62
N LYS A 113 3.31 -13.59 -10.50
CA LYS A 113 3.98 -13.37 -9.21
C LYS A 113 4.32 -11.91 -8.89
N VAL A 114 3.77 -10.96 -9.63
CA VAL A 114 3.84 -9.54 -9.28
C VAL A 114 2.42 -8.97 -9.23
N LEU A 115 1.95 -8.83 -7.99
CA LEU A 115 0.64 -8.33 -7.58
C LEU A 115 0.56 -6.81 -7.71
N ALA A 116 0.71 -6.28 -8.93
CA ALA A 116 0.39 -4.89 -9.22
C ALA A 116 -0.93 -4.86 -9.98
N ASP A 117 -1.99 -4.29 -9.40
CA ASP A 117 -3.15 -3.91 -10.18
C ASP A 117 -2.72 -2.75 -11.08
N CYS A 118 -2.51 -3.05 -12.36
CA CYS A 118 -2.15 -2.07 -13.38
C CYS A 118 -3.46 -1.55 -13.96
N SER A 119 -4.00 -0.50 -13.35
CA SER A 119 -5.28 0.05 -13.75
C SER A 119 -5.07 1.12 -14.82
N ASP A 120 -5.42 0.77 -16.05
CA ASP A 120 -5.61 1.70 -17.19
C ASP A 120 -6.81 2.64 -16.96
N LYS A 121 -7.58 2.42 -15.89
CA LYS A 121 -8.74 3.25 -15.52
C LYS A 121 -8.37 4.46 -14.67
N LEU A 122 -7.15 4.50 -14.13
CA LEU A 122 -6.68 5.67 -13.37
C LEU A 122 -6.38 6.85 -14.31
N VAL A 123 -5.76 6.56 -15.45
CA VAL A 123 -5.48 7.55 -16.50
C VAL A 123 -6.08 7.09 -17.82
N VAL A 124 -7.14 7.78 -18.25
CA VAL A 124 -7.73 7.60 -19.57
C VAL A 124 -7.23 8.70 -20.50
N SER A 125 -6.94 8.37 -21.76
CA SER A 125 -6.33 9.32 -22.72
C SER A 125 -7.14 10.60 -22.88
N THR A 126 -8.48 10.52 -22.81
CA THR A 126 -9.35 11.69 -22.92
C THR A 126 -9.17 12.70 -21.80
N ASP A 127 -8.71 12.27 -20.63
CA ASP A 127 -8.43 13.20 -19.52
C ASP A 127 -7.11 13.93 -19.74
N ILE A 128 -6.13 13.27 -20.35
CA ILE A 128 -4.88 13.91 -20.78
C ILE A 128 -5.19 14.96 -21.85
N GLU A 129 -5.96 14.58 -22.89
CA GLU A 129 -6.34 15.47 -23.99
C GLU A 129 -7.10 16.72 -23.52
N LYS A 130 -7.88 16.61 -22.44
CA LYS A 130 -8.68 17.70 -21.88
C LYS A 130 -7.99 18.44 -20.73
N GLY A 131 -6.79 18.02 -20.31
CA GLY A 131 -6.12 18.55 -19.12
C GLY A 131 -6.92 18.33 -17.83
N ALA A 132 -7.65 17.22 -17.72
CA ALA A 132 -8.54 16.91 -16.59
C ALA A 132 -7.78 16.35 -15.37
N TRP A 133 -6.71 17.04 -14.96
CA TRP A 133 -5.77 16.58 -13.93
C TRP A 133 -6.45 16.31 -12.58
N ALA A 134 -7.36 17.18 -12.16
CA ALA A 134 -8.12 17.00 -10.92
C ALA A 134 -8.95 15.70 -10.90
N ALA A 135 -9.44 15.24 -12.06
CA ALA A 135 -10.16 13.97 -12.16
C ALA A 135 -9.21 12.77 -11.99
N ILE A 136 -7.99 12.86 -12.54
CA ILE A 136 -6.94 11.85 -12.33
C ILE A 136 -6.57 11.79 -10.85
N THR A 137 -6.30 12.93 -10.21
CA THR A 137 -5.99 13.03 -8.78
C THR A 137 -7.09 12.40 -7.93
N SER A 138 -8.35 12.71 -8.20
CA SER A 138 -9.49 12.17 -7.45
C SER A 138 -9.62 10.65 -7.60
N ARG A 139 -9.50 10.11 -8.82
CA ARG A 139 -9.58 8.65 -9.04
C ARG A 139 -8.42 7.92 -8.39
N ALA A 140 -7.21 8.47 -8.46
CA ALA A 140 -6.04 7.95 -7.79
C ALA A 140 -6.25 7.86 -6.26
N GLN A 141 -6.78 8.91 -5.64
CA GLN A 141 -7.08 8.91 -4.20
C GLN A 141 -8.09 7.82 -3.83
N THR A 142 -9.19 7.71 -4.59
CA THR A 142 -10.20 6.67 -4.38
C THR A 142 -9.60 5.28 -4.49
N ALA A 143 -8.81 5.01 -5.54
CA ALA A 143 -8.21 3.69 -5.73
C ALA A 143 -7.21 3.33 -4.61
N VAL A 144 -6.41 4.29 -4.13
CA VAL A 144 -5.52 4.08 -2.98
C VAL A 144 -6.33 3.78 -1.71
N GLN A 145 -7.42 4.52 -1.46
CA GLN A 145 -8.30 4.30 -0.31
C GLN A 145 -8.96 2.92 -0.36
N GLU A 146 -9.47 2.51 -1.52
CA GLU A 146 -10.08 1.19 -1.73
C GLU A 146 -9.06 0.05 -1.56
N MET A 147 -7.86 0.21 -2.13
CA MET A 147 -6.78 -0.77 -2.00
C MET A 147 -6.39 -0.98 -0.53
N LEU A 148 -6.20 0.09 0.22
CA LEU A 148 -5.81 0.02 1.64
C LEU A 148 -6.99 -0.40 2.52
N GLY A 149 -8.20 0.05 2.22
CA GLY A 149 -9.43 -0.31 2.91
C GLY A 149 -9.39 -0.01 4.39
N PHE A 150 -8.86 1.15 4.79
CA PHE A 150 -8.77 1.52 6.20
C PHE A 150 -10.15 1.62 6.85
N GLU A 151 -10.33 0.95 7.98
CA GLU A 151 -11.60 0.98 8.73
C GLU A 151 -11.34 0.95 10.24
N LEU A 152 -12.22 1.59 11.02
CA LEU A 152 -12.19 1.42 12.47
C LEU A 152 -12.75 0.02 12.81
N LEU A 153 -11.93 -0.81 13.45
CA LEU A 153 -12.36 -2.13 13.91
C LEU A 153 -12.88 -2.07 15.34
N HIS A 154 -12.06 -1.56 16.25
CA HIS A 154 -12.42 -1.46 17.67
C HIS A 154 -11.59 -0.44 18.43
N VAL A 155 -12.11 -0.04 19.59
CA VAL A 155 -11.42 0.77 20.60
C VAL A 155 -11.17 -0.10 21.83
N GLY A 156 -9.90 -0.23 22.19
CA GLY A 156 -9.41 -0.83 23.40
C GLY A 156 -9.46 0.16 24.57
N ILE A 157 -9.97 -0.28 25.72
CA ILE A 157 -9.98 0.48 26.97
C ILE A 157 -9.09 -0.27 27.97
N ASN A 158 -8.04 0.39 28.44
CA ASN A 158 -7.16 -0.18 29.46
C ASN A 158 -7.84 -0.15 30.84
N ASN A 159 -7.91 -1.30 31.51
CA ASN A 159 -8.37 -1.42 32.89
C ASN A 159 -7.27 -2.04 33.77
N PRO A 160 -7.27 -1.78 35.10
CA PRO A 160 -6.25 -2.33 35.99
C PRO A 160 -6.32 -3.85 36.14
N ASP A 161 -7.52 -4.43 36.04
CA ASP A 161 -7.78 -5.85 36.30
C ASP A 161 -9.00 -6.38 35.52
N ALA A 162 -9.19 -7.70 35.61
CA ALA A 162 -10.27 -8.42 34.96
C ALA A 162 -11.66 -8.07 35.51
N GLU A 163 -11.76 -7.73 36.80
CA GLU A 163 -13.03 -7.38 37.44
C GLU A 163 -13.55 -6.05 36.88
N THR A 164 -12.71 -5.01 36.92
CA THR A 164 -13.03 -3.68 36.38
C THR A 164 -13.36 -3.77 34.89
N SER A 165 -12.57 -4.54 34.14
CA SER A 165 -12.80 -4.80 32.72
C SER A 165 -14.19 -5.43 32.46
N GLY A 166 -14.57 -6.41 33.27
CA GLY A 166 -15.87 -7.08 33.19
C GLY A 166 -17.04 -6.16 33.54
N THR A 167 -16.87 -5.28 34.52
CA THR A 167 -17.84 -4.23 34.85
C THR A 167 -18.01 -3.23 33.71
N VAL A 168 -16.91 -2.78 33.09
CA VAL A 168 -16.96 -1.85 31.95
C VAL A 168 -17.70 -2.47 30.77
N ALA A 169 -17.33 -3.69 30.35
CA ALA A 169 -18.02 -4.36 29.25
C ALA A 169 -19.50 -4.65 29.57
N GLY A 170 -19.79 -5.03 30.83
CA GLY A 170 -21.17 -5.26 31.29
C GLY A 170 -22.04 -4.01 31.28
N LYS A 171 -21.48 -2.81 31.50
CA LYS A 171 -22.23 -1.55 31.37
C LYS A 171 -22.69 -1.32 29.93
N PHE A 172 -21.87 -1.63 28.92
CA PHE A 172 -22.26 -1.52 27.52
C PHE A 172 -23.37 -2.51 27.15
N GLU A 173 -23.30 -3.73 27.67
CA GLU A 173 -24.36 -4.73 27.52
C GLU A 173 -25.67 -4.25 28.15
N GLN A 174 -25.64 -3.73 29.38
CA GLN A 174 -26.82 -3.26 30.08
C GLN A 174 -27.47 -2.03 29.44
N ILE A 175 -26.68 -1.05 29.00
CA ILE A 175 -27.17 0.24 28.50
C ILE A 175 -27.57 0.16 27.02
N PHE A 176 -26.78 -0.53 26.20
CA PHE A 176 -26.91 -0.53 24.74
C PHE A 176 -27.22 -1.90 24.13
N GLY A 177 -27.21 -2.97 24.93
CA GLY A 177 -27.47 -4.33 24.45
C GLY A 177 -26.31 -4.97 23.69
N PHE A 178 -25.09 -4.45 23.81
CA PHE A 178 -23.90 -5.04 23.16
C PHE A 178 -23.44 -6.27 23.93
N PRO A 179 -23.53 -7.49 23.37
CA PRO A 179 -23.26 -8.70 24.13
C PRO A 179 -21.83 -8.73 24.68
N LYS A 180 -21.67 -9.05 25.96
CA LYS A 180 -20.36 -9.20 26.60
C LYS A 180 -19.77 -10.56 26.26
N GLN A 181 -18.55 -10.59 25.75
CA GLN A 181 -17.82 -11.81 25.38
C GLN A 181 -16.43 -11.83 26.02
N ASP A 182 -16.07 -12.92 26.69
CA ASP A 182 -14.69 -13.14 27.16
C ASP A 182 -13.84 -13.65 25.99
N LYS A 183 -12.79 -12.90 25.61
CA LYS A 183 -11.82 -13.31 24.59
C LYS A 183 -10.43 -13.51 25.17
N GLY A 184 -10.36 -13.99 26.42
CA GLY A 184 -9.11 -14.28 27.11
C GLY A 184 -8.51 -13.03 27.74
N GLY A 185 -7.80 -12.21 26.94
CA GLY A 185 -7.09 -11.01 27.42
C GLY A 185 -7.98 -9.80 27.70
N ALA A 186 -9.21 -9.82 27.21
CA ALA A 186 -10.17 -8.73 27.27
C ALA A 186 -11.61 -9.26 27.32
N TYR A 187 -12.52 -8.45 27.86
CA TYR A 187 -13.94 -8.60 27.58
C TYR A 187 -14.34 -7.69 26.43
N PHE A 188 -14.97 -8.23 25.40
CA PHE A 188 -15.54 -7.45 24.32
C PHE A 188 -16.99 -7.11 24.63
N ALA A 189 -17.42 -5.89 24.31
CA ALA A 189 -18.84 -5.54 24.17
C ALA A 189 -19.15 -5.37 22.68
N GLY A 190 -19.87 -6.33 22.11
CA GLY A 190 -20.02 -6.44 20.66
C GLY A 190 -18.69 -6.72 19.96
N SER A 191 -18.46 -6.11 18.79
CA SER A 191 -17.21 -6.22 18.03
C SER A 191 -16.29 -5.01 18.18
N TYR A 192 -16.78 -3.89 18.73
CA TYR A 192 -16.14 -2.58 18.60
C TYR A 192 -15.47 -2.07 19.88
N ILE A 193 -15.78 -2.67 21.04
CA ILE A 193 -15.25 -2.21 22.34
C ILE A 193 -14.50 -3.37 22.99
N GLU A 194 -13.19 -3.23 23.13
CA GLU A 194 -12.31 -4.19 23.76
C GLU A 194 -11.90 -3.68 25.16
N SER A 195 -12.56 -4.19 26.20
CA SER A 195 -12.23 -3.85 27.59
C SER A 195 -11.07 -4.74 28.05
N MET A 196 -9.84 -4.22 28.08
CA MET A 196 -8.63 -4.98 28.42
C MET A 196 -8.61 -5.34 29.91
N LYS A 197 -8.22 -6.58 30.26
CA LYS A 197 -8.14 -7.05 31.67
C LYS A 197 -6.88 -6.59 32.42
N LYS A 198 -5.97 -5.94 31.73
CA LYS A 198 -4.78 -5.28 32.26
C LYS A 198 -4.34 -4.19 31.29
N PRO A 199 -3.61 -3.15 31.72
CA PRO A 199 -3.09 -2.16 30.80
C PRO A 199 -2.17 -2.80 29.76
N PHE A 200 -2.27 -2.35 28.50
CA PHE A 200 -1.39 -2.76 27.41
C PHE A 200 -0.68 -1.54 26.81
N TYR A 201 -0.83 -1.29 25.50
CA TYR A 201 -0.35 -0.07 24.88
C TYR A 201 -1.36 1.08 25.06
N GLY A 202 -0.84 2.30 25.06
CA GLY A 202 -1.63 3.51 25.12
C GLY A 202 -1.99 3.96 26.53
N THR A 203 -1.99 5.27 26.76
CA THR A 203 -2.43 5.88 28.02
C THR A 203 -3.89 5.53 28.34
N HIS A 204 -4.77 5.55 27.34
CA HIS A 204 -6.20 5.27 27.47
C HIS A 204 -6.63 3.89 26.92
N GLY A 205 -5.69 3.17 26.31
CA GLY A 205 -5.93 1.96 25.53
C GLY A 205 -5.54 2.17 24.07
N HIS A 206 -6.18 1.46 23.15
CA HIS A 206 -5.79 1.45 21.75
C HIS A 206 -6.93 1.67 20.77
N ILE A 207 -6.59 2.04 19.54
CA ILE A 207 -7.52 2.11 18.42
C ILE A 207 -7.01 1.17 17.32
N ALA A 208 -7.84 0.21 16.96
CA ALA A 208 -7.56 -0.75 15.91
C ALA A 208 -8.07 -0.23 14.57
N ILE A 209 -7.14 0.01 13.64
CA ILE A 209 -7.45 0.36 12.25
C ILE A 209 -7.22 -0.86 11.37
N GLY A 210 -8.30 -1.44 10.86
CA GLY A 210 -8.27 -2.55 9.91
C GLY A 210 -7.76 -2.11 8.55
N THR A 211 -7.12 -3.01 7.82
CA THR A 211 -6.68 -2.80 6.43
C THR A 211 -6.69 -4.10 5.66
N ASN A 212 -6.90 -4.02 4.34
CA ASN A 212 -6.88 -5.17 3.45
C ASN A 212 -5.48 -5.81 3.35
N TYR A 213 -4.40 -5.02 3.53
CA TYR A 213 -3.02 -5.48 3.37
C TYR A 213 -2.08 -4.76 4.36
N ALA A 214 -1.80 -5.37 5.51
CA ALA A 214 -1.06 -4.73 6.60
C ALA A 214 0.36 -4.28 6.20
N ALA A 215 1.14 -5.14 5.53
CA ALA A 215 2.50 -4.78 5.09
C ALA A 215 2.50 -3.56 4.13
N ARG A 216 1.55 -3.53 3.20
CA ARG A 216 1.36 -2.42 2.25
C ARG A 216 0.91 -1.13 2.94
N ALA A 217 -0.02 -1.24 3.89
CA ALA A 217 -0.46 -0.10 4.69
C ALA A 217 0.69 0.51 5.51
N VAL A 218 1.52 -0.33 6.13
CA VAL A 218 2.71 0.11 6.87
C VAL A 218 3.66 0.84 5.94
N TRP A 219 4.02 0.24 4.80
CA TRP A 219 4.89 0.88 3.81
C TRP A 219 4.32 2.23 3.35
N TYR A 220 3.03 2.27 2.98
CA TYR A 220 2.34 3.48 2.53
C TYR A 220 2.38 4.61 3.56
N LEU A 221 2.15 4.28 4.84
CA LEU A 221 2.17 5.22 5.95
C LEU A 221 3.59 5.68 6.28
N GLN A 222 4.59 4.79 6.17
CA GLN A 222 6.01 5.15 6.35
C GLN A 222 6.49 6.15 5.30
N GLN A 223 6.08 6.00 4.03
CA GLN A 223 6.37 7.00 2.99
C GLN A 223 5.74 8.38 3.29
N ARG A 224 4.83 8.45 4.27
CA ARG A 224 4.16 9.67 4.74
C ARG A 224 4.61 10.10 6.14
N GLY A 225 5.75 9.59 6.60
CA GLY A 225 6.37 10.00 7.85
C GLY A 225 5.80 9.34 9.10
N VAL A 226 4.93 8.34 8.97
CA VAL A 226 4.43 7.59 10.12
C VAL A 226 5.46 6.55 10.56
N ALA A 227 5.90 6.65 11.82
CA ALA A 227 6.78 5.67 12.44
C ALA A 227 5.98 4.54 13.11
N PHE A 228 6.57 3.34 13.14
CA PHE A 228 5.97 2.14 13.74
C PHE A 228 6.88 1.54 14.80
N ASN A 229 6.27 1.03 15.87
CA ASN A 229 6.95 0.26 16.89
C ASN A 229 7.11 -1.19 16.42
N TRP A 230 8.23 -1.49 15.77
CA TRP A 230 8.51 -2.84 15.24
C TRP A 230 8.60 -3.94 16.31
N LYS A 231 8.82 -3.60 17.59
CA LYS A 231 8.76 -4.59 18.68
C LYS A 231 7.34 -5.07 18.97
N SER A 232 6.33 -4.33 18.53
CA SER A 232 4.91 -4.67 18.67
C SER A 232 4.37 -5.54 17.53
N ALA A 233 5.18 -5.80 16.51
CA ALA A 233 4.75 -6.51 15.32
C ALA A 233 4.33 -7.95 15.66
N GLY A 234 3.08 -8.29 15.35
CA GLY A 234 2.54 -9.64 15.39
C GLY A 234 2.40 -10.19 13.98
N TYR A 235 2.76 -11.45 13.80
CA TYR A 235 2.76 -12.13 12.51
C TYR A 235 1.82 -13.33 12.52
N ASN A 236 1.27 -13.66 11.35
CA ASN A 236 0.54 -14.90 11.12
C ASN A 236 1.52 -16.09 11.01
N PRO A 237 1.03 -17.35 11.09
CA PRO A 237 1.88 -18.54 10.96
C PRO A 237 2.67 -18.62 9.65
N ASP A 238 2.17 -18.02 8.57
CA ASP A 238 2.82 -17.94 7.26
C ASP A 238 3.90 -16.85 7.18
N GLY A 239 4.13 -16.10 8.27
CA GLY A 239 5.08 -15.00 8.36
C GLY A 239 4.55 -13.66 7.85
N SER A 240 3.30 -13.57 7.37
CA SER A 240 2.70 -12.31 6.98
C SER A 240 2.43 -11.41 8.18
N LEU A 241 2.63 -10.10 8.01
CA LEU A 241 2.37 -9.12 9.07
C LEU A 241 0.87 -9.09 9.39
N ARG A 242 0.51 -9.34 10.65
CA ARG A 242 -0.87 -9.31 11.12
C ARG A 242 -1.23 -7.99 11.78
N VAL A 243 -0.38 -7.50 12.69
CA VAL A 243 -0.66 -6.31 13.49
C VAL A 243 0.62 -5.57 13.82
N ILE A 244 0.58 -4.24 13.85
CA ILE A 244 1.68 -3.41 14.32
C ILE A 244 1.16 -2.06 14.83
N TYR A 245 1.73 -1.59 15.93
CA TYR A 245 1.39 -0.30 16.52
C TYR A 245 2.25 0.82 15.92
N LEU A 246 1.66 2.01 15.80
CA LEU A 246 2.40 3.24 15.57
C LEU A 246 3.40 3.47 16.70
N GLN A 247 4.46 4.21 16.41
CA GLN A 247 5.46 4.58 17.40
C GLN A 247 4.89 5.56 18.43
N ASP A 248 4.05 6.49 17.97
CA ASP A 248 3.47 7.56 18.78
C ASP A 248 1.98 7.30 19.05
N GLU A 249 1.49 7.81 20.19
CA GLU A 249 0.07 7.82 20.53
C GLU A 249 -0.66 8.96 19.81
N ILE A 250 -1.93 8.73 19.46
CA ILE A 250 -2.83 9.77 18.95
C ILE A 250 -3.89 10.03 20.02
N GLY A 251 -3.88 11.22 20.62
CA GLY A 251 -4.85 11.58 21.67
C GLY A 251 -4.78 10.70 22.92
N GLY A 252 -3.60 10.16 23.25
CA GLY A 252 -3.41 9.24 24.38
C GLY A 252 -3.81 7.78 24.11
N PHE A 253 -4.17 7.46 22.86
CA PHE A 253 -4.42 6.08 22.43
C PHE A 253 -3.25 5.59 21.58
N ALA A 254 -2.82 4.35 21.84
CA ALA A 254 -1.95 3.66 20.90
C ALA A 254 -2.78 3.27 19.67
N VAL A 255 -2.30 3.56 18.47
CA VAL A 255 -3.01 3.18 17.24
C VAL A 255 -2.28 2.02 16.59
N HIS A 256 -3.01 1.00 16.15
CA HIS A 256 -2.39 -0.10 15.41
C HIS A 256 -3.11 -0.37 14.09
N VAL A 257 -2.32 -0.80 13.12
CA VAL A 257 -2.81 -1.35 11.86
C VAL A 257 -3.02 -2.85 12.05
N LEU A 258 -4.19 -3.36 11.67
CA LEU A 258 -4.56 -4.77 11.78
C LEU A 258 -4.99 -5.31 10.41
N GLN A 259 -4.40 -6.43 10.00
CA GLN A 259 -4.83 -7.21 8.84
C GLN A 259 -6.25 -7.73 9.07
N LYS A 260 -7.17 -7.44 8.14
CA LYS A 260 -8.51 -8.04 8.08
C LYS A 260 -8.43 -9.53 7.75
#